data_AF-A0AAD6STR2-F1
#
_entry.id   AF-A0AAD6STR2-F1
#
_cell.length_a   1.000
_cell.length_b   1.000
_cell.length_c   1.000
_cell.angle_alpha   90.00
_cell.angle_beta   90.00
_cell.angle_gamma   90.00
#
_symmetry.space_group_name_H-M   'P 1'
#
loop_
_entity.id
_entity.type
_entity.pdbx_description
1 polymer ?
#
loop_
_entity_poly.entity_id
_entity_poly.type
_entity_poly.pdbx_seq_one_letter_code
_entity_poly.pdbx_strand_id
1 'polypeptide(L)'
;MSFWWNTSILPIVAFMREANYPEDAVQSYTLFFQAEILPLLAPPESAYPSWMTDDHTPLELSLAFGKTGDPLVRFAIEASALPHAGDRSIRTLRNALQRLSLSLVMKPEFNLDWFDICAEELLLADTQQPLESKGHPVSETFIGFDCDHYSAGMKIYFAPCIRALVTKESPEQMLAQLAPRLGLETPWTKITQFLSRFPPGVRPEIEIVAVDCVPGVQNRLKIYFRTDLVSYAQLEYFITLGGALPSADVAAGLEKASLLWDAFTSDGSAAGFRSGLVYYELRQNREEPSSKVYLPVRRGLPNDLAIVKSITSLEPRLSGSSPYPRFVQTVFSHRSLSARSGIHTYACCTVKPGGGDISLYYSPEAFAPERIVGLRAALMPSPSGARPPSLADAQNIASLWVQEWGLLVGGKQDADFCFAPDCCLRDLLVFSPTFRMLEGRDKVVRHLHSASRTFRGFRILGNIVLKAVTCELSLIQGRMPLWEVHSISLIDNSIRMQIYQSA
;
A
#
# COMPACT_ATOMS: atom_id res chain seq x y z
N MET A 1 9.88 12.34 1.86
CA MET A 1 9.51 11.72 0.57
C MET A 1 10.56 10.75 0.04
N SER A 2 11.84 11.14 -0.08
CA SER A 2 12.92 10.24 -0.58
C SER A 2 13.08 8.92 0.20
N PHE A 3 12.91 8.94 1.52
CA PHE A 3 13.04 7.73 2.35
C PHE A 3 12.05 6.62 1.95
N TRP A 4 10.74 6.88 1.98
CA TRP A 4 9.72 5.88 1.63
C TRP A 4 9.80 5.46 0.16
N TRP A 5 10.18 6.38 -0.72
CA TRP A 5 10.43 6.04 -2.11
C TRP A 5 11.47 4.94 -2.24
N ASN A 6 12.64 5.13 -1.64
CA ASN A 6 13.76 4.20 -1.79
C ASN A 6 13.57 2.89 -1.02
N THR A 7 12.97 2.97 0.16
CA THR A 7 12.90 1.81 1.08
C THR A 7 11.66 0.96 0.88
N SER A 8 10.56 1.53 0.36
CA SER A 8 9.26 0.86 0.30
C SER A 8 8.65 0.86 -1.10
N ILE A 9 8.68 1.99 -1.82
CA ILE A 9 8.04 2.06 -3.16
C ILE A 9 8.90 1.44 -4.27
N LEU A 10 10.21 1.70 -4.31
CA LEU A 10 11.11 1.09 -5.29
C LEU A 10 11.06 -0.45 -5.25
N PRO A 11 11.00 -1.11 -4.07
CA PRO A 11 10.73 -2.54 -3.99
C PRO A 11 9.45 -2.99 -4.70
N ILE A 12 8.34 -2.24 -4.58
CA ILE A 12 7.07 -2.57 -5.28
C ILE A 12 7.27 -2.46 -6.80
N VAL A 13 7.89 -1.38 -7.27
CA VAL A 13 8.16 -1.15 -8.70
C VAL A 13 9.08 -2.24 -9.26
N ALA A 14 10.11 -2.65 -8.51
CA ALA A 14 10.99 -3.73 -8.89
C ALA A 14 10.24 -5.08 -8.97
N PHE A 15 9.33 -5.37 -8.02
CA PHE A 15 8.47 -6.55 -8.13
C PHE A 15 7.58 -6.52 -9.36
N MET A 16 6.98 -5.37 -9.71
CA MET A 16 6.14 -5.27 -10.91
C MET A 16 6.95 -5.59 -12.17
N ARG A 17 8.18 -5.08 -12.28
CA ARG A 17 9.06 -5.38 -13.43
C ARG A 17 9.48 -6.84 -13.49
N GLU A 18 9.90 -7.41 -12.36
CA GLU A 18 10.28 -8.82 -12.29
C GLU A 18 9.07 -9.73 -12.57
N ALA A 19 7.87 -9.33 -12.17
CA ALA A 19 6.59 -9.95 -12.50
C ALA A 19 6.08 -9.65 -13.93
N ASN A 20 6.94 -9.17 -14.83
CA ASN A 20 6.64 -8.93 -16.24
C ASN A 20 5.48 -7.96 -16.51
N TYR A 21 5.24 -6.98 -15.63
CA TYR A 21 4.26 -5.93 -15.89
C TYR A 21 4.75 -5.09 -17.09
N PRO A 22 3.86 -4.72 -18.02
CA PRO A 22 4.19 -3.79 -19.10
C PRO A 22 4.79 -2.48 -18.58
N GLU A 23 5.81 -1.93 -19.25
CA GLU A 23 6.51 -0.75 -18.74
C GLU A 23 5.60 0.49 -18.66
N ASP A 24 4.60 0.62 -19.53
CA ASP A 24 3.59 1.69 -19.45
C ASP A 24 2.68 1.55 -18.23
N ALA A 25 2.35 0.32 -17.82
CA ALA A 25 1.70 0.04 -16.56
C ALA A 25 2.59 0.36 -15.36
N VAL A 26 3.86 -0.06 -15.40
CA VAL A 26 4.84 0.24 -14.34
C VAL A 26 4.97 1.76 -14.16
N GLN A 27 5.02 2.54 -15.25
CA GLN A 27 5.01 4.01 -15.20
C GLN A 27 3.72 4.56 -14.58
N SER A 28 2.55 4.03 -14.96
CA SER A 28 1.26 4.46 -14.41
C SER A 28 1.18 4.21 -12.90
N TYR A 29 1.63 3.04 -12.44
CA TYR A 29 1.71 2.72 -11.01
C TYR A 29 2.76 3.58 -10.29
N THR A 30 3.91 3.83 -10.91
CA THR A 30 4.95 4.72 -10.37
C THR A 30 4.38 6.11 -10.08
N LEU A 31 3.61 6.69 -11.01
CA LEU A 31 2.93 7.97 -10.82
C LEU A 31 1.88 7.91 -9.71
N PHE A 32 1.09 6.84 -9.67
CA PHE A 32 0.12 6.61 -8.59
C PHE A 32 0.80 6.55 -7.21
N PHE A 33 1.94 5.85 -7.10
CA PHE A 33 2.67 5.78 -5.85
C PHE A 33 3.21 7.15 -5.40
N GLN A 34 3.74 7.93 -6.34
CA GLN A 34 4.26 9.27 -6.04
C GLN A 34 3.15 10.23 -5.63
N ALA A 35 2.04 10.24 -6.36
CA ALA A 35 0.98 11.22 -6.20
C ALA A 35 -0.02 10.89 -5.09
N GLU A 36 -0.29 9.61 -4.84
CA GLU A 36 -1.40 9.20 -3.98
C GLU A 36 -0.96 8.32 -2.79
N ILE A 37 0.08 7.49 -2.91
CA ILE A 37 0.53 6.62 -1.80
C ILE A 37 1.53 7.32 -0.89
N LEU A 38 2.58 7.95 -1.42
CA LEU A 38 3.59 8.63 -0.61
C LEU A 38 3.02 9.68 0.35
N PRO A 39 2.01 10.50 -0.02
CA PRO A 39 1.42 11.46 0.91
C PRO A 39 0.67 10.84 2.09
N LEU A 40 0.33 9.55 2.02
CA LEU A 40 -0.35 8.82 3.10
C LEU A 40 0.63 8.24 4.13
N LEU A 41 1.95 8.30 3.86
CA LEU A 41 2.98 7.80 4.76
C LEU A 41 3.61 8.96 5.52
N ALA A 42 3.49 8.95 6.85
CA ALA A 42 4.09 9.98 7.70
C ALA A 42 5.61 10.02 7.51
N PRO A 43 6.27 11.19 7.63
CA PRO A 43 7.72 11.25 7.69
C PRO A 43 8.27 10.25 8.72
N PRO A 44 9.39 9.55 8.45
CA PRO A 44 9.93 8.52 9.34
C PRO A 44 10.15 8.99 10.79
N GLU A 45 10.48 10.27 10.98
CA GLU A 45 10.70 10.89 12.30
C GLU A 45 9.40 11.09 13.08
N SER A 46 8.26 11.18 12.38
CA SER A 46 6.92 11.38 12.93
C SER A 46 6.07 10.12 12.85
N ALA A 47 6.59 9.04 12.29
CA ALA A 47 5.89 7.77 12.16
C ALA A 47 5.83 7.09 13.55
N TYR A 48 4.61 6.77 13.99
CA TYR A 48 4.43 5.89 15.13
C TYR A 48 4.75 4.45 14.71
N PRO A 49 5.00 3.55 15.67
CA PRO A 49 5.29 2.16 15.36
C PRO A 49 4.06 1.46 14.75
N SER A 50 4.06 1.29 13.43
CA SER A 50 3.04 0.53 12.71
C SER A 50 2.99 -0.91 13.22
N TRP A 51 1.78 -1.47 13.32
CA TRP A 51 1.60 -2.89 13.59
C TRP A 51 1.65 -3.77 12.34
N MET A 52 1.74 -3.16 11.14
CA MET A 52 1.70 -3.88 9.88
C MET A 52 2.87 -4.86 9.69
N THR A 53 4.06 -4.50 10.14
CA THR A 53 5.28 -5.32 10.02
C THR A 53 6.07 -5.34 11.32
N ASP A 54 6.89 -6.38 11.51
CA ASP A 54 7.70 -6.56 12.74
C ASP A 54 8.71 -5.43 12.98
N ASP A 55 9.19 -4.74 11.93
CA ASP A 55 10.10 -3.60 12.04
C ASP A 55 9.37 -2.25 12.04
N HIS A 56 8.04 -2.28 12.16
CA HIS A 56 7.16 -1.12 12.17
C HIS A 56 7.13 -0.31 10.86
N THR A 57 7.60 -0.89 9.75
CA THR A 57 7.37 -0.32 8.42
C THR A 57 5.86 -0.29 8.14
N PRO A 58 5.25 0.88 7.82
CA PRO A 58 3.82 1.04 7.57
C PRO A 58 3.41 0.57 6.16
N LEU A 59 4.12 -0.43 5.63
CA LEU A 59 3.92 -0.97 4.29
C LEU A 59 4.36 -2.44 4.26
N GLU A 60 3.54 -3.30 3.69
CA GLU A 60 3.86 -4.71 3.43
C GLU A 60 3.61 -5.03 1.95
N LEU A 61 4.51 -5.79 1.32
CA LEU A 61 4.34 -6.27 -0.05
C LEU A 61 3.83 -7.71 -0.04
N SER A 62 3.16 -8.13 -1.10
CA SER A 62 2.97 -9.56 -1.35
C SER A 62 2.92 -9.90 -2.83
N LEU A 63 3.30 -11.15 -3.13
CA LEU A 63 3.16 -11.75 -4.45
C LEU A 63 2.15 -12.89 -4.34
N ALA A 64 1.21 -12.96 -5.28
CA ALA A 64 0.28 -14.08 -5.37
C ALA A 64 0.53 -14.89 -6.65
N PHE A 65 0.86 -16.15 -6.45
CA PHE A 65 1.13 -17.13 -7.50
C PHE A 65 -0.16 -17.91 -7.75
N GLY A 66 -0.78 -17.62 -8.89
CA GLY A 66 -1.94 -18.35 -9.38
C GLY A 66 -1.55 -19.65 -10.11
N LYS A 67 -2.53 -20.28 -10.76
CA LYS A 67 -2.33 -21.52 -11.54
C LYS A 67 -1.50 -21.33 -12.82
N THR A 68 -1.61 -20.17 -13.45
CA THR A 68 -0.99 -19.85 -14.75
C THR A 68 -0.70 -18.36 -14.83
N GLY A 69 0.44 -17.98 -15.41
CA GLY A 69 0.80 -16.59 -15.66
C GLY A 69 1.71 -15.98 -14.59
N ASP A 70 2.02 -14.71 -14.79
CA ASP A 70 2.90 -13.94 -13.92
C ASP A 70 2.29 -13.70 -12.53
N PRO A 71 3.12 -13.61 -11.48
CA PRO A 71 2.62 -13.39 -10.13
C PRO A 71 1.96 -12.01 -10.01
N LEU A 72 0.84 -11.95 -9.30
CA LEU A 72 0.15 -10.70 -9.02
C LEU A 72 0.87 -9.96 -7.89
N VAL A 73 1.32 -8.73 -8.16
CA VAL A 73 1.87 -7.82 -7.15
C VAL A 73 0.74 -7.21 -6.33
N ARG A 74 0.91 -7.23 -5.01
CA ARG A 74 0.01 -6.59 -4.06
C ARG A 74 0.84 -5.82 -3.03
N PHE A 75 0.24 -4.82 -2.43
CA PHE A 75 0.82 -4.15 -1.26
C PHE A 75 -0.29 -3.65 -0.34
N ALA A 76 0.04 -3.42 0.91
CA ALA A 76 -0.80 -2.72 1.85
C ALA A 76 -0.02 -1.59 2.52
N ILE A 77 -0.72 -0.54 2.93
CA ILE A 77 -0.17 0.56 3.72
C ILE A 77 -0.99 0.78 4.97
N GLU A 78 -0.33 1.23 6.02
CA GLU A 78 -0.98 2.01 7.06
C GLU A 78 -0.85 3.49 6.67
N ALA A 79 -2.00 4.17 6.57
CA ALA A 79 -2.05 5.59 6.17
C ALA A 79 -1.61 6.49 7.34
N SER A 80 -0.37 6.31 7.79
CA SER A 80 0.23 6.90 8.99
C SER A 80 0.31 8.42 9.00
N ALA A 81 0.17 9.08 7.84
CA ALA A 81 0.07 10.54 7.76
C ALA A 81 -1.33 11.07 8.13
N LEU A 82 -2.34 10.21 8.20
CA LEU A 82 -3.70 10.60 8.56
C LEU A 82 -3.88 10.62 10.09
N PRO A 83 -4.91 11.29 10.62
CA PRO A 83 -5.27 11.17 12.03
C PRO A 83 -5.58 9.72 12.40
N HIS A 84 -5.23 9.30 13.62
CA HIS A 84 -5.28 7.90 14.06
C HIS A 84 -6.46 7.53 14.96
N ALA A 85 -7.29 8.49 15.37
CA ALA A 85 -8.38 8.23 16.29
C ALA A 85 -9.58 9.15 16.08
N GLY A 86 -10.75 8.62 16.45
CA GLY A 86 -12.03 9.32 16.51
C GLY A 86 -12.65 9.64 15.14
N ASP A 87 -13.83 10.24 15.17
CA ASP A 87 -14.64 10.59 14.01
C ASP A 87 -13.88 11.32 12.89
N ARG A 88 -12.92 12.16 13.26
CA ARG A 88 -12.08 12.86 12.29
C ARG A 88 -11.19 11.89 11.51
N SER A 89 -10.62 10.86 12.16
CA SER A 89 -9.82 9.84 11.46
C SER A 89 -10.67 9.08 10.45
N ILE A 90 -11.86 8.61 10.86
CA ILE A 90 -12.77 7.84 9.99
C ILE A 90 -13.17 8.66 8.76
N ARG A 91 -13.61 9.91 8.95
CA ARG A 91 -13.96 10.80 7.81
C ARG A 91 -12.76 11.09 6.92
N THR A 92 -11.58 11.28 7.50
CA THR A 92 -10.36 11.59 6.73
C THR A 92 -9.92 10.38 5.91
N LEU A 93 -9.97 9.18 6.49
CA LEU A 93 -9.72 7.91 5.80
C LEU A 93 -10.72 7.70 4.67
N ARG A 94 -12.03 7.88 4.92
CA ARG A 94 -13.06 7.78 3.88
C ARG A 94 -12.78 8.71 2.70
N ASN A 95 -12.42 9.97 2.97
CA ASN A 95 -12.07 10.94 1.93
C ASN A 95 -10.79 10.54 1.16
N ALA A 96 -9.79 9.98 1.86
CA ALA A 96 -8.59 9.46 1.22
C ALA A 96 -8.90 8.29 0.29
N LEU A 97 -9.75 7.33 0.71
CA LEU A 97 -10.21 6.21 -0.14
C LEU A 97 -10.98 6.72 -1.37
N GLN A 98 -11.86 7.71 -1.19
CA GLN A 98 -12.59 8.34 -2.29
C GLN A 98 -11.67 9.07 -3.26
N ARG A 99 -10.58 9.68 -2.78
CA ARG A 99 -9.57 10.31 -3.62
C ARG A 99 -8.75 9.27 -4.39
N LEU A 100 -8.33 8.21 -3.72
CA LEU A 100 -7.58 7.10 -4.32
C LEU A 100 -8.35 6.50 -5.50
N SER A 101 -9.67 6.32 -5.37
CA SER A 101 -10.51 5.74 -6.43
C SER A 101 -10.61 6.59 -7.70
N LEU A 102 -10.22 7.86 -7.67
CA LEU A 102 -10.17 8.73 -8.85
C LEU A 102 -8.89 8.54 -9.68
N SER A 103 -7.91 7.79 -9.18
CA SER A 103 -6.68 7.50 -9.90
C SER A 103 -6.96 6.60 -11.12
N LEU A 104 -6.23 6.85 -12.22
CA LEU A 104 -6.40 6.12 -13.48
C LEU A 104 -6.04 4.64 -13.39
N VAL A 105 -5.25 4.24 -12.38
CA VAL A 105 -4.91 2.85 -12.14
C VAL A 105 -5.95 2.11 -11.31
N MET A 106 -6.98 2.78 -10.78
CA MET A 106 -7.99 2.08 -9.98
C MET A 106 -9.07 1.45 -10.85
N LYS A 107 -9.58 0.30 -10.41
CA LYS A 107 -10.73 -0.34 -11.04
C LYS A 107 -11.97 0.58 -10.93
N PRO A 108 -12.81 0.64 -11.98
CA PRO A 108 -13.99 1.51 -12.00
C PRO A 108 -15.07 1.04 -11.02
N GLU A 109 -15.11 -0.25 -10.68
CA GLU A 109 -16.02 -0.79 -9.67
C GLU A 109 -15.55 -0.40 -8.26
N PHE A 110 -15.93 0.82 -7.85
CA PHE A 110 -15.60 1.35 -6.54
C PHE A 110 -16.87 1.66 -5.74
N ASN A 111 -16.89 1.21 -4.49
CA ASN A 111 -17.96 1.52 -3.54
C ASN A 111 -17.44 1.40 -2.10
N LEU A 112 -17.95 2.25 -1.21
CA LEU A 112 -17.54 2.30 0.20
C LEU A 112 -18.69 2.00 1.17
N ASP A 113 -19.79 1.41 0.72
CA ASP A 113 -20.95 1.15 1.59
C ASP A 113 -20.58 0.15 2.69
N TRP A 114 -19.87 -0.92 2.34
CA TRP A 114 -19.36 -1.87 3.32
C TRP A 114 -18.27 -1.27 4.21
N PHE A 115 -17.47 -0.34 3.68
CA PHE A 115 -16.53 0.41 4.52
C PHE A 115 -17.27 1.22 5.58
N ASP A 116 -18.35 1.94 5.22
CA ASP A 116 -19.10 2.77 6.18
C ASP A 116 -19.72 1.93 7.29
N ILE A 117 -20.40 0.84 6.91
CA ILE A 117 -21.02 -0.09 7.85
C ILE A 117 -19.96 -0.69 8.79
N CYS A 118 -18.82 -1.11 8.25
CA CYS A 118 -17.73 -1.68 9.06
C CYS A 118 -17.05 -0.63 9.94
N ALA A 119 -16.84 0.58 9.45
CA ALA A 119 -16.21 1.65 10.23
C ALA A 119 -17.06 2.03 11.44
N GLU A 120 -18.39 2.11 11.26
CA GLU A 120 -19.33 2.36 12.34
C GLU A 120 -19.32 1.25 13.41
N GLU A 121 -19.13 0.00 13.00
CA GLU A 121 -19.21 -1.17 13.89
C GLU A 121 -17.87 -1.58 14.51
N LEU A 122 -16.75 -1.32 13.84
CA LEU A 122 -15.44 -1.87 14.21
C LEU A 122 -14.46 -0.82 14.73
N LEU A 123 -14.65 0.45 14.38
CA LEU A 123 -13.75 1.54 14.78
C LEU A 123 -14.30 2.33 15.96
N LEU A 124 -13.41 3.00 16.67
CA LEU A 124 -13.76 3.85 17.79
C LEU A 124 -14.06 5.29 17.30
N ALA A 125 -15.34 5.65 17.30
CA ALA A 125 -15.82 6.96 16.84
C ALA A 125 -15.46 8.12 17.79
N ASP A 126 -15.41 7.88 19.11
CA ASP A 126 -15.22 8.95 20.09
C ASP A 126 -14.40 8.47 21.30
N THR A 127 -13.25 9.11 21.52
CA THR A 127 -12.70 9.24 22.87
C THR A 127 -12.04 10.60 23.05
N GLN A 128 -12.54 11.38 24.02
CA GLN A 128 -11.83 12.51 24.62
C GLN A 128 -10.58 12.10 25.43
N GLN A 129 -10.29 10.80 25.52
CA GLN A 129 -9.12 10.29 26.22
C GLN A 129 -8.00 10.05 25.21
N PRO A 130 -6.80 10.61 25.43
CA PRO A 130 -5.62 10.14 24.74
C PRO A 130 -5.49 8.66 25.05
N LEU A 131 -5.65 7.79 24.06
CA LEU A 131 -5.08 6.45 24.11
C LEU A 131 -3.56 6.62 24.06
N GLU A 132 -2.96 7.15 25.13
CA GLU A 132 -1.59 6.85 25.46
C GLU A 132 -1.59 5.36 25.80
N SER A 133 -1.39 4.57 24.75
CA SER A 133 -1.48 3.13 24.84
C SER A 133 -0.45 2.67 25.87
N LYS A 134 -0.93 1.95 26.88
CA LYS A 134 -0.10 1.15 27.78
C LYS A 134 0.53 0.00 26.96
N GLY A 135 1.45 0.32 26.04
CA GLY A 135 2.14 -0.65 25.18
C GLY A 135 1.29 -1.33 24.10
N HIS A 136 0.09 -0.82 23.76
CA HIS A 136 -0.75 -1.41 22.71
C HIS A 136 -0.54 -0.73 21.34
N PRO A 137 -0.54 -1.46 20.21
CA PRO A 137 -0.43 -0.87 18.89
C PRO A 137 -1.63 0.03 18.58
N VAL A 138 -1.39 1.19 17.98
CA VAL A 138 -2.40 2.22 17.67
C VAL A 138 -3.07 1.98 16.31
N SER A 139 -2.59 0.99 15.56
CA SER A 139 -3.07 0.68 14.22
C SER A 139 -4.50 0.16 14.21
N GLU A 140 -5.44 0.96 13.72
CA GLU A 140 -6.85 0.56 13.57
C GLU A 140 -7.22 0.20 12.13
N THR A 141 -6.50 0.73 11.12
CA THR A 141 -6.86 0.52 9.71
C THR A 141 -5.65 0.39 8.78
N PHE A 142 -5.80 -0.46 7.76
CA PHE A 142 -4.85 -0.61 6.66
C PHE A 142 -5.55 -0.58 5.31
N ILE A 143 -4.87 -0.10 4.28
CA ILE A 143 -5.39 -0.06 2.90
C ILE A 143 -4.57 -1.02 2.04
N GLY A 144 -5.23 -2.01 1.43
CA GLY A 144 -4.58 -2.97 0.54
C GLY A 144 -4.94 -2.76 -0.92
N PHE A 145 -4.01 -3.11 -1.79
CA PHE A 145 -4.13 -2.99 -3.24
C PHE A 145 -3.75 -4.31 -3.90
N ASP A 146 -4.66 -4.84 -4.72
CA ASP A 146 -4.40 -5.93 -5.65
C ASP A 146 -4.10 -5.31 -7.02
N CYS A 147 -2.82 -5.19 -7.40
CA CYS A 147 -2.41 -4.52 -8.63
C CYS A 147 -2.39 -5.52 -9.78
N ASP A 148 -3.45 -5.61 -10.58
CA ASP A 148 -3.39 -6.31 -11.87
C ASP A 148 -2.50 -5.54 -12.86
N HIS A 149 -2.19 -6.13 -14.02
CA HIS A 149 -1.28 -5.55 -15.00
C HIS A 149 -1.60 -4.11 -15.40
N TYR A 150 -2.87 -3.66 -15.36
CA TYR A 150 -3.26 -2.28 -15.70
C TYR A 150 -4.27 -1.64 -14.74
N SER A 151 -4.67 -2.33 -13.68
CA SER A 151 -5.68 -1.82 -12.75
C SER A 151 -5.52 -2.40 -11.35
N ALA A 152 -5.88 -1.64 -10.32
CA ALA A 152 -5.79 -2.05 -8.93
C ALA A 152 -7.19 -2.13 -8.29
N GLY A 153 -7.44 -3.24 -7.58
CA GLY A 153 -8.55 -3.34 -6.64
C GLY A 153 -8.13 -2.87 -5.26
N MET A 154 -9.01 -2.15 -4.55
CA MET A 154 -8.74 -1.66 -3.20
C MET A 154 -9.48 -2.47 -2.14
N LYS A 155 -8.84 -2.61 -0.97
CA LYS A 155 -9.38 -3.27 0.22
C LYS A 155 -9.08 -2.42 1.44
N ILE A 156 -9.92 -2.54 2.45
CA ILE A 156 -9.70 -1.94 3.75
C ILE A 156 -9.70 -3.04 4.82
N TYR A 157 -8.76 -2.93 5.75
CA TYR A 157 -8.62 -3.79 6.91
C TYR A 157 -8.89 -2.96 8.15
N PHE A 158 -9.56 -3.55 9.12
CA PHE A 158 -9.92 -2.99 10.41
C PHE A 158 -9.36 -3.89 11.51
N ALA A 159 -8.70 -3.30 12.51
CA ALA A 159 -8.27 -3.96 13.72
C ALA A 159 -9.19 -3.53 14.87
N PRO A 160 -10.19 -4.34 15.27
CA PRO A 160 -11.19 -3.94 16.26
C PRO A 160 -10.65 -3.92 17.71
N CYS A 161 -9.37 -4.19 17.92
CA CYS A 161 -8.77 -4.37 19.24
C CYS A 161 -8.87 -3.10 20.12
N ILE A 162 -8.72 -1.91 19.53
CA ILE A 162 -8.82 -0.64 20.25
C ILE A 162 -10.26 -0.40 20.72
N ARG A 163 -11.24 -0.55 19.82
CA ARG A 163 -12.66 -0.47 20.19
C ARG A 163 -12.98 -1.48 21.28
N ALA A 164 -12.56 -2.73 21.12
CA ALA A 164 -12.83 -3.79 22.10
C ALA A 164 -12.23 -3.48 23.47
N LEU A 165 -11.01 -2.93 23.51
CA LEU A 165 -10.34 -2.52 24.74
C LEU A 165 -11.12 -1.41 25.47
N VAL A 166 -11.64 -0.43 24.72
CA VAL A 166 -12.34 0.75 25.28
C VAL A 166 -13.78 0.43 25.66
N THR A 167 -14.56 -0.19 24.77
CA THR A 167 -16.00 -0.45 24.99
C THR A 167 -16.26 -1.72 25.80
N LYS A 168 -15.24 -2.58 25.99
CA LYS A 168 -15.36 -3.93 26.58
C LYS A 168 -16.25 -4.88 25.78
N GLU A 169 -16.58 -4.51 24.55
CA GLU A 169 -17.25 -5.37 23.60
C GLU A 169 -16.22 -6.25 22.88
N SER A 170 -16.48 -7.55 22.76
CA SER A 170 -15.59 -8.43 22.00
C SER A 170 -15.76 -8.23 20.48
N PRO A 171 -14.69 -8.43 19.68
CA PRO A 171 -14.82 -8.43 18.21
C PRO A 171 -15.88 -9.42 17.68
N GLU A 172 -16.13 -10.52 18.39
CA GLU A 172 -17.17 -11.49 18.04
C GLU A 172 -18.58 -10.90 18.18
N GLN A 173 -18.82 -10.10 19.22
CA GLN A 173 -20.08 -9.38 19.40
C GLN A 173 -20.28 -8.33 18.30
N MET A 174 -19.24 -7.55 17.98
CA MET A 174 -19.28 -6.58 16.87
C MET A 174 -19.61 -7.28 15.54
N LEU A 175 -19.00 -8.43 15.25
CA LEU A 175 -19.30 -9.20 14.04
C LEU A 175 -20.71 -9.80 14.03
N ALA A 176 -21.26 -10.16 15.19
CA ALA A 176 -22.64 -10.62 15.29
C ALA A 176 -23.65 -9.50 14.96
N GLN A 177 -23.30 -8.24 15.24
CA GLN A 177 -24.08 -7.06 14.82
C GLN A 177 -23.86 -6.72 13.35
N LEU A 178 -22.62 -6.89 12.85
CA LEU A 178 -22.24 -6.60 11.47
C LEU A 178 -22.84 -7.57 10.45
N ALA A 179 -22.83 -8.88 10.73
CA ALA A 179 -23.19 -9.90 9.76
C ALA A 179 -24.60 -9.73 9.15
N PRO A 180 -25.67 -9.44 9.93
CA PRO A 180 -26.99 -9.17 9.37
C PRO A 180 -27.05 -7.91 8.50
N ARG A 181 -26.32 -6.85 8.89
CA ARG A 181 -26.26 -5.59 8.11
C ARG A 181 -25.62 -5.80 6.73
N LEU A 182 -24.79 -6.83 6.59
CA LEU A 182 -24.13 -7.20 5.34
C LEU A 182 -24.80 -8.38 4.62
N GLY A 183 -25.87 -8.99 5.17
CA GLY A 183 -26.49 -10.19 4.61
C GLY A 183 -25.58 -11.42 4.62
N LEU A 184 -24.83 -11.61 5.72
CA LEU A 184 -23.81 -12.66 5.89
C LEU A 184 -24.12 -13.61 7.06
N GLU A 185 -25.36 -13.65 7.53
CA GLU A 185 -25.79 -14.40 8.71
C GLU A 185 -25.50 -15.91 8.59
N THR A 186 -25.81 -16.50 7.43
CA THR A 186 -25.60 -17.93 7.18
C THR A 186 -24.12 -18.33 7.28
N PRO A 187 -23.20 -17.74 6.49
CA PRO A 187 -21.79 -18.10 6.58
C PRO A 187 -21.16 -17.69 7.93
N TRP A 188 -21.64 -16.61 8.56
CA TRP A 188 -21.20 -16.24 9.92
C TRP A 188 -21.61 -17.27 10.98
N THR A 189 -22.84 -17.80 10.90
CA THR A 189 -23.35 -18.82 11.81
C THR A 189 -22.50 -20.10 11.75
N LYS A 190 -22.05 -20.51 10.55
CA LYS A 190 -21.15 -21.67 10.40
C LYS A 190 -19.82 -21.46 11.13
N ILE A 191 -19.24 -20.26 11.03
CA ILE A 191 -17.99 -19.92 11.72
C ILE A 191 -18.19 -19.91 13.24
N THR A 192 -19.26 -19.28 13.74
CA THR A 192 -19.50 -19.22 15.20
C THR A 192 -19.83 -20.60 15.78
N GLN A 193 -20.55 -21.46 15.05
CA GLN A 193 -20.75 -22.86 15.44
C GLN A 193 -19.42 -23.62 15.55
N PHE A 194 -18.50 -23.43 14.60
CA PHE A 194 -17.17 -24.00 14.69
C PHE A 194 -16.39 -23.47 15.91
N LEU A 195 -16.37 -22.16 16.13
CA LEU A 195 -15.68 -21.53 17.25
C LEU A 195 -16.25 -21.94 18.62
N SER A 196 -17.55 -22.25 18.70
CA SER A 196 -18.20 -22.72 19.93
C SER A 196 -17.69 -24.08 20.44
N ARG A 197 -16.97 -24.83 19.60
CA ARG A 197 -16.38 -26.13 19.95
C ARG A 197 -15.09 -25.99 20.77
N PHE A 198 -14.49 -24.80 20.82
CA PHE A 198 -13.25 -24.57 21.55
C PHE A 198 -13.54 -24.19 23.02
N PRO A 199 -12.76 -24.71 23.98
CA PRO A 199 -12.89 -24.31 25.37
C PRO A 199 -12.46 -22.83 25.55
N PRO A 200 -12.97 -22.16 26.60
CA PRO A 200 -12.52 -20.82 26.98
C PRO A 200 -10.98 -20.76 27.12
N GLY A 201 -10.36 -19.72 26.57
CA GLY A 201 -8.90 -19.51 26.62
C GLY A 201 -8.08 -20.24 25.54
N VAL A 202 -8.69 -21.12 24.75
CA VAL A 202 -8.04 -21.78 23.59
C VAL A 202 -8.69 -21.34 22.25
N ARG A 203 -9.80 -20.62 22.35
CA ARG A 203 -10.57 -20.15 21.21
C ARG A 203 -9.74 -19.16 20.37
N PRO A 204 -9.70 -19.31 19.04
CA PRO A 204 -9.04 -18.35 18.16
C PRO A 204 -9.62 -16.94 18.33
N GLU A 205 -8.74 -15.93 18.33
CA GLU A 205 -9.13 -14.53 18.52
C GLU A 205 -9.24 -13.81 17.17
N ILE A 206 -10.29 -13.00 16.99
CA ILE A 206 -10.41 -12.15 15.81
C ILE A 206 -9.41 -11.01 15.94
N GLU A 207 -8.50 -10.95 14.98
CA GLU A 207 -7.43 -9.97 14.93
C GLU A 207 -7.74 -8.86 13.92
N ILE A 208 -8.16 -9.23 12.71
CA ILE A 208 -8.40 -8.30 11.61
C ILE A 208 -9.72 -8.66 10.93
N VAL A 209 -10.48 -7.65 10.51
CA VAL A 209 -11.62 -7.78 9.61
C VAL A 209 -11.32 -6.98 8.36
N ALA A 210 -11.62 -7.49 7.17
CA ALA A 210 -11.36 -6.77 5.93
C ALA A 210 -12.53 -6.86 4.96
N VAL A 211 -12.75 -5.79 4.20
CA VAL A 211 -13.70 -5.74 3.09
C VAL A 211 -13.01 -5.22 1.83
N ASP A 212 -13.55 -5.58 0.69
CA ASP A 212 -13.12 -4.96 -0.57
C ASP A 212 -13.87 -3.64 -0.76
N CYS A 213 -13.33 -2.70 -1.54
CA CYS A 213 -14.00 -1.44 -1.86
C CYS A 213 -14.81 -1.55 -3.17
N VAL A 214 -15.72 -2.53 -3.23
CA VAL A 214 -16.54 -2.86 -4.42
C VAL A 214 -18.03 -3.00 -4.06
N PRO A 215 -18.96 -2.89 -5.03
CA PRO A 215 -20.39 -2.92 -4.74
C PRO A 215 -20.92 -4.28 -4.26
N GLY A 216 -21.78 -4.23 -3.23
CA GLY A 216 -22.74 -5.27 -2.84
C GLY A 216 -22.23 -6.72 -2.95
N VAL A 217 -22.86 -7.51 -3.83
CA VAL A 217 -22.62 -8.95 -4.00
C VAL A 217 -21.20 -9.32 -4.44
N GLN A 218 -20.42 -8.37 -4.98
CA GLN A 218 -19.02 -8.59 -5.34
C GLN A 218 -18.10 -8.54 -4.12
N ASN A 219 -18.57 -7.87 -3.06
CA ASN A 219 -17.81 -7.65 -1.84
C ASN A 219 -17.63 -8.95 -1.05
N ARG A 220 -16.60 -8.94 -0.21
CA ARG A 220 -16.15 -10.07 0.60
C ARG A 220 -15.78 -9.59 1.98
N LEU A 221 -16.39 -10.17 2.99
CA LEU A 221 -15.95 -9.97 4.38
C LEU A 221 -14.92 -11.04 4.69
N LYS A 222 -13.72 -10.65 5.10
CA LYS A 222 -12.65 -11.55 5.50
C LYS A 222 -12.37 -11.35 6.97
N ILE A 223 -12.47 -12.43 7.75
CA ILE A 223 -12.27 -12.38 9.20
C ILE A 223 -11.03 -13.19 9.53
N TYR A 224 -9.99 -12.54 10.02
CA TYR A 224 -8.70 -13.12 10.33
C TYR A 224 -8.65 -13.49 11.81
N PHE A 225 -8.38 -14.77 12.07
CA PHE A 225 -8.25 -15.33 13.39
C PHE A 225 -6.79 -15.64 13.67
N ARG A 226 -6.32 -15.20 14.84
CA ARG A 226 -5.03 -15.62 15.38
C ARG A 226 -5.17 -16.94 16.11
N THR A 227 -4.28 -17.89 15.77
CA THR A 227 -4.29 -19.21 16.40
C THR A 227 -2.90 -19.85 16.35
N ASP A 228 -2.67 -20.81 17.24
CA ASP A 228 -1.46 -21.63 17.24
C ASP A 228 -1.62 -22.83 16.30
N LEU A 229 -0.85 -22.82 15.21
CA LEU A 229 -0.82 -23.91 14.22
C LEU A 229 0.39 -24.80 14.50
N VAL A 230 0.33 -25.63 15.53
CA VAL A 230 1.49 -26.45 15.97
C VAL A 230 1.55 -27.84 15.33
N SER A 231 0.59 -28.17 14.46
CA SER A 231 0.60 -29.40 13.66
C SER A 231 -0.19 -29.22 12.36
N TYR A 232 0.13 -30.02 11.35
CA TYR A 232 -0.64 -30.05 10.10
C TYR A 232 -2.11 -30.43 10.36
N ALA A 233 -2.37 -31.37 11.28
CA ALA A 233 -3.73 -31.76 11.64
C ALA A 233 -4.56 -30.60 12.19
N GLN A 234 -3.97 -29.70 12.98
CA GLN A 234 -4.66 -28.48 13.43
C GLN A 234 -4.91 -27.51 12.29
N LEU A 235 -3.92 -27.34 11.39
CA LEU A 235 -4.09 -26.51 10.20
C LEU A 235 -5.24 -27.03 9.33
N GLU A 236 -5.32 -28.33 9.09
CA GLU A 236 -6.42 -28.98 8.37
C GLU A 236 -7.75 -28.78 9.10
N TYR A 237 -7.76 -28.92 10.43
CA TYR A 237 -8.96 -28.70 11.25
C TYR A 237 -9.50 -27.27 11.08
N PHE A 238 -8.64 -26.25 11.06
CA PHE A 238 -9.07 -24.88 10.80
C PHE A 238 -9.51 -24.66 9.35
N ILE A 239 -8.74 -25.13 8.38
CA ILE A 239 -9.07 -24.97 6.95
C ILE A 239 -10.44 -25.53 6.62
N THR A 240 -10.81 -26.67 7.23
CA THR A 240 -12.04 -27.41 6.95
C THR A 240 -13.22 -27.04 7.87
N LEU A 241 -13.03 -26.08 8.80
CA LEU A 241 -13.99 -25.80 9.89
C LEU A 241 -14.36 -27.08 10.68
N GLY A 242 -13.36 -27.92 10.95
CA GLY A 242 -13.51 -29.21 11.60
C GLY A 242 -14.31 -30.20 10.76
N GLY A 243 -14.03 -30.25 9.45
CA GLY A 243 -14.73 -31.12 8.49
C GLY A 243 -16.12 -30.65 8.08
N ALA A 244 -16.52 -29.41 8.41
CA ALA A 244 -17.84 -28.89 8.04
C ALA A 244 -17.93 -28.44 6.58
N LEU A 245 -16.80 -28.17 5.92
CA LEU A 245 -16.76 -27.78 4.50
C LEU A 245 -16.74 -29.01 3.58
N PRO A 246 -17.39 -28.94 2.39
CA PRO A 246 -17.39 -30.06 1.44
C PRO A 246 -15.97 -30.43 0.99
N SER A 247 -15.64 -31.73 1.02
CA SER A 247 -14.28 -32.21 0.67
C SER A 247 -13.82 -31.80 -0.73
N ALA A 248 -14.74 -31.77 -1.70
CA ALA A 248 -14.44 -31.36 -3.08
C ALA A 248 -13.98 -29.89 -3.18
N ASP A 249 -14.42 -29.03 -2.26
CA ASP A 249 -14.09 -27.60 -2.26
C ASP A 249 -12.72 -27.32 -1.62
N VAL A 250 -12.26 -28.23 -0.74
CA VAL A 250 -11.05 -28.03 0.06
C VAL A 250 -9.86 -28.90 -0.35
N ALA A 251 -10.08 -30.03 -1.03
CA ALA A 251 -9.04 -31.02 -1.33
C ALA A 251 -7.79 -30.43 -2.01
N ALA A 252 -7.97 -29.68 -3.10
CA ALA A 252 -6.85 -29.06 -3.82
C ALA A 252 -6.12 -27.97 -3.00
N GLY A 253 -6.82 -27.34 -2.05
CA GLY A 253 -6.20 -26.38 -1.14
C GLY A 253 -5.42 -27.06 -0.02
N LEU A 254 -5.93 -28.19 0.50
CA LEU A 254 -5.23 -29.00 1.50
C LEU A 254 -3.94 -29.60 0.94
N GLU A 255 -3.94 -30.09 -0.30
CA GLU A 255 -2.72 -30.57 -0.96
C GLU A 255 -1.62 -29.49 -0.97
N LYS A 256 -1.96 -28.27 -1.37
CA LYS A 256 -1.02 -27.13 -1.36
C LYS A 256 -0.60 -26.71 0.03
N ALA A 257 -1.53 -26.78 1.00
CA ALA A 257 -1.22 -26.47 2.38
C ALA A 257 -0.25 -27.49 2.99
N SER A 258 -0.37 -28.78 2.64
CA SER A 258 0.58 -29.84 3.02
C SER A 258 1.96 -29.56 2.44
N LEU A 259 2.04 -29.22 1.14
CA LEU A 259 3.32 -28.89 0.50
C LEU A 259 4.00 -27.70 1.17
N LEU A 260 3.24 -26.64 1.49
CA LEU A 260 3.78 -25.49 2.21
C LEU A 260 4.21 -25.87 3.63
N TRP A 261 3.41 -26.64 4.35
CA TRP A 261 3.74 -27.10 5.69
C TRP A 261 5.07 -27.85 5.70
N ASP A 262 5.23 -28.83 4.80
CA ASP A 262 6.44 -29.66 4.72
C ASP A 262 7.68 -28.83 4.36
N ALA A 263 7.54 -27.84 3.47
CA ALA A 263 8.66 -26.99 3.04
C ALA A 263 9.29 -26.16 4.17
N PHE A 264 8.50 -25.87 5.21
CA PHE A 264 8.87 -24.99 6.32
C PHE A 264 8.97 -25.72 7.67
N THR A 265 8.67 -27.02 7.72
CA THR A 265 8.78 -27.86 8.93
C THR A 265 9.66 -29.10 8.72
N SER A 266 10.41 -29.14 7.62
CA SER A 266 11.26 -30.27 7.24
C SER A 266 12.37 -30.61 8.25
N ASP A 267 12.70 -29.71 9.18
CA ASP A 267 13.60 -29.97 10.31
C ASP A 267 12.89 -30.59 11.54
N GLY A 268 11.58 -30.86 11.42
CA GLY A 268 10.73 -31.48 12.44
C GLY A 268 10.11 -30.49 13.43
N SER A 269 10.30 -29.18 13.28
CA SER A 269 9.79 -28.18 14.23
C SER A 269 8.67 -27.31 13.65
N ALA A 270 7.45 -27.51 14.13
CA ALA A 270 6.33 -26.60 13.88
C ALA A 270 6.33 -25.36 14.82
N ALA A 271 7.33 -25.22 15.69
CA ALA A 271 7.35 -24.15 16.71
C ALA A 271 7.38 -22.75 16.08
N GLY A 272 7.91 -22.63 14.86
CA GLY A 272 7.91 -21.37 14.10
C GLY A 272 6.53 -20.88 13.70
N PHE A 273 5.50 -21.73 13.74
CA PHE A 273 4.13 -21.43 13.30
C PHE A 273 3.15 -21.10 14.42
N ARG A 274 3.64 -20.97 15.65
CA ARG A 274 2.87 -20.33 16.72
C ARG A 274 2.44 -18.93 16.28
N SER A 275 1.24 -18.51 16.63
CA SER A 275 0.65 -17.23 16.21
C SER A 275 0.41 -17.09 14.69
N GLY A 276 0.05 -18.19 14.02
CA GLY A 276 -0.42 -18.15 12.62
C GLY A 276 -1.78 -17.46 12.47
N LEU A 277 -2.12 -17.06 11.24
CA LEU A 277 -3.46 -16.54 10.93
C LEU A 277 -4.23 -17.51 10.05
N VAL A 278 -5.51 -17.65 10.33
CA VAL A 278 -6.48 -18.27 9.42
C VAL A 278 -7.57 -17.24 9.17
N TYR A 279 -7.88 -16.94 7.91
CA TYR A 279 -9.08 -16.16 7.63
C TYR A 279 -10.18 -17.01 7.00
N TYR A 280 -11.42 -16.58 7.25
CA TYR A 280 -12.60 -17.02 6.52
C TYR A 280 -13.17 -15.88 5.68
N GLU A 281 -13.42 -16.15 4.40
CA GLU A 281 -14.06 -15.25 3.44
C GLU A 281 -15.54 -15.58 3.32
N LEU A 282 -16.39 -14.59 3.60
CA LEU A 282 -17.84 -14.67 3.54
C LEU A 282 -18.36 -13.81 2.38
N ARG A 283 -19.39 -14.30 1.71
CA ARG A 283 -20.03 -13.64 0.56
C ARG A 283 -21.55 -13.80 0.65
N GLN A 284 -22.30 -12.79 0.20
CA GLN A 284 -23.77 -12.83 0.19
C GLN A 284 -24.35 -13.96 -0.66
N ASN A 285 -23.61 -14.41 -1.68
CA ASN A 285 -24.05 -15.43 -2.64
C ASN A 285 -23.42 -16.82 -2.38
N ARG A 286 -22.84 -17.05 -1.20
CA ARG A 286 -22.28 -18.35 -0.82
C ARG A 286 -22.56 -18.66 0.64
N GLU A 287 -23.18 -19.81 0.87
CA GLU A 287 -23.42 -20.31 2.23
C GLU A 287 -22.13 -20.79 2.89
N GLU A 288 -21.24 -21.42 2.12
CA GLU A 288 -19.97 -21.92 2.63
C GLU A 288 -18.88 -20.85 2.60
N PRO A 289 -18.24 -20.54 3.75
CA PRO A 289 -17.08 -19.68 3.76
C PRO A 289 -15.88 -20.37 3.08
N SER A 290 -15.01 -19.58 2.46
CA SER A 290 -13.70 -20.08 1.98
C SER A 290 -12.62 -19.76 3.01
N SER A 291 -11.58 -20.58 3.11
CA SER A 291 -10.52 -20.40 4.10
C SER A 291 -9.17 -20.04 3.45
N LYS A 292 -8.32 -19.34 4.18
CA LYS A 292 -6.91 -19.12 3.83
C LYS A 292 -6.07 -19.16 5.09
N VAL A 293 -4.94 -19.86 5.02
CA VAL A 293 -3.96 -19.92 6.11
C VAL A 293 -2.74 -19.06 5.80
N TYR A 294 -2.17 -18.46 6.84
CA TYR A 294 -0.95 -17.64 6.84
C TYR A 294 0.02 -18.26 7.84
N LEU A 295 1.09 -18.85 7.31
CA LEU A 295 2.16 -19.44 8.08
C LEU A 295 3.25 -18.37 8.30
N PRO A 296 3.59 -18.02 9.54
CA PRO A 296 4.67 -17.07 9.81
C PRO A 296 6.02 -17.75 9.56
N VAL A 297 6.59 -17.50 8.38
CA VAL A 297 7.78 -18.25 7.92
C VAL A 297 9.09 -17.74 8.50
N ARG A 298 9.12 -16.50 9.00
CA ARG A 298 10.33 -15.88 9.58
C ARG A 298 10.95 -16.68 10.73
N ARG A 299 10.14 -17.41 11.49
CA ARG A 299 10.55 -18.23 12.65
C ARG A 299 10.67 -19.71 12.30
N GLY A 300 10.18 -20.12 11.13
CA GLY A 300 10.23 -21.51 10.68
C GLY A 300 11.60 -21.91 10.15
N LEU A 301 12.38 -20.95 9.65
CA LEU A 301 13.70 -21.21 9.07
C LEU A 301 14.73 -20.16 9.54
N PRO A 302 16.04 -20.49 9.55
CA PRO A 302 17.06 -19.65 10.17
C PRO A 302 17.31 -18.31 9.48
N ASN A 303 17.04 -18.19 8.18
CA ASN A 303 17.24 -16.96 7.41
C ASN A 303 16.41 -16.94 6.12
N ASP A 304 16.30 -15.75 5.50
CA ASP A 304 15.54 -15.56 4.26
C ASP A 304 16.11 -16.38 3.09
N LEU A 305 17.41 -16.69 3.06
CA LEU A 305 17.99 -17.57 2.04
C LEU A 305 17.44 -19.00 2.15
N ALA A 306 17.27 -19.52 3.36
CA ALA A 306 16.64 -20.82 3.58
C ALA A 306 15.17 -20.80 3.15
N ILE A 307 14.44 -19.73 3.47
CA ILE A 307 13.04 -19.52 3.04
C ILE A 307 12.93 -19.52 1.51
N VAL A 308 13.79 -18.77 0.82
CA VAL A 308 13.85 -18.75 -0.65
C VAL A 308 14.11 -20.14 -1.21
N LYS A 309 15.07 -20.90 -0.66
CA LYS A 309 15.35 -22.28 -1.11
C LYS A 309 14.15 -23.20 -0.92
N SER A 310 13.47 -23.12 0.22
CA SER A 310 12.26 -23.90 0.48
C SER A 310 11.15 -23.59 -0.52
N ILE A 311 10.88 -22.30 -0.79
CA ILE A 311 9.85 -21.88 -1.75
C ILE A 311 10.22 -22.32 -3.17
N THR A 312 11.46 -22.12 -3.58
CA THR A 312 11.93 -22.55 -4.92
C THR A 312 11.85 -24.07 -5.10
N SER A 313 12.04 -24.85 -4.05
CA SER A 313 11.84 -26.31 -4.11
C SER A 313 10.40 -26.71 -4.41
N LEU A 314 9.43 -25.84 -4.13
CA LEU A 314 8.02 -26.06 -4.41
C LEU A 314 7.62 -25.64 -5.83
N GLU A 315 8.37 -24.78 -6.52
CA GLU A 315 8.02 -24.24 -7.84
C GLU A 315 7.60 -25.29 -8.89
N PRO A 316 8.28 -26.45 -9.03
CA PRO A 316 7.88 -27.48 -9.98
C PRO A 316 6.46 -28.02 -9.71
N ARG A 317 5.99 -27.89 -8.48
CA ARG A 317 4.69 -28.36 -8.00
C ARG A 317 3.64 -27.25 -7.92
N LEU A 318 4.03 -25.98 -8.08
CA LEU A 318 3.14 -24.84 -7.83
C LEU A 318 2.71 -24.08 -9.09
N SER A 319 3.61 -23.84 -10.05
CA SER A 319 3.24 -23.22 -11.35
C SER A 319 4.37 -23.08 -12.39
N GLY A 320 5.53 -23.72 -12.21
CA GLY A 320 6.64 -23.68 -13.18
C GLY A 320 7.68 -22.60 -12.90
N SER A 321 8.85 -22.74 -13.54
CA SER A 321 10.11 -22.00 -13.35
C SER A 321 9.91 -20.51 -13.05
N SER A 322 9.84 -20.15 -11.78
CA SER A 322 9.83 -18.76 -11.36
C SER A 322 11.27 -18.35 -11.12
N PRO A 323 11.73 -17.18 -11.58
CA PRO A 323 13.02 -16.64 -11.14
C PRO A 323 12.88 -16.09 -9.70
N TYR A 324 12.22 -16.82 -8.80
CA TYR A 324 11.89 -16.40 -7.45
C TYR A 324 13.11 -16.00 -6.62
N PRO A 325 14.24 -16.76 -6.65
CA PRO A 325 15.45 -16.31 -5.97
C PRO A 325 15.96 -14.96 -6.49
N ARG A 326 15.86 -14.73 -7.80
CA ARG A 326 16.26 -13.48 -8.43
C ARG A 326 15.33 -12.33 -8.02
N PHE A 327 14.01 -12.55 -8.00
CA PHE A 327 13.03 -11.56 -7.53
C PHE A 327 13.44 -11.01 -6.16
N VAL A 328 13.64 -11.90 -5.19
CA VAL A 328 13.94 -11.51 -3.81
C VAL A 328 15.30 -10.83 -3.73
N GLN A 329 16.32 -11.33 -4.43
CA GLN A 329 17.67 -10.75 -4.43
C GLN A 329 17.72 -9.36 -5.08
N THR A 330 17.00 -9.14 -6.18
CA THR A 330 16.93 -7.83 -6.85
C THR A 330 16.22 -6.80 -5.97
N VAL A 331 15.12 -7.21 -5.34
CA VAL A 331 14.22 -6.30 -4.60
C VAL A 331 14.76 -5.96 -3.21
N PHE A 332 15.34 -6.93 -2.51
CA PHE A 332 15.84 -6.77 -1.13
C PHE A 332 17.36 -6.83 -1.08
N SER A 333 18.01 -5.86 -1.71
CA SER A 333 19.46 -5.77 -1.83
C SER A 333 20.16 -5.05 -0.67
N HIS A 334 19.41 -4.56 0.33
CA HIS A 334 19.97 -3.82 1.47
C HIS A 334 20.80 -4.69 2.41
N ARG A 335 20.62 -6.02 2.38
CA ARG A 335 21.42 -6.99 3.15
C ARG A 335 21.48 -8.34 2.46
N SER A 336 22.42 -9.19 2.89
CA SER A 336 22.42 -10.60 2.48
C SER A 336 21.18 -11.34 3.00
N LEU A 337 20.58 -12.19 2.16
CA LEU A 337 19.50 -13.09 2.55
C LEU A 337 19.95 -14.16 3.57
N SER A 338 21.26 -14.45 3.65
CA SER A 338 21.81 -15.40 4.63
C SER A 338 22.02 -14.79 6.01
N ALA A 339 21.91 -13.47 6.16
CA ALA A 339 22.27 -12.78 7.40
C ALA A 339 21.29 -13.05 8.53
N ARG A 340 19.99 -13.00 8.24
CA ARG A 340 18.87 -13.22 9.17
C ARG A 340 17.57 -13.42 8.41
N SER A 341 16.52 -13.84 9.12
CA SER A 341 15.13 -13.76 8.65
C SER A 341 14.53 -12.38 8.93
N GLY A 342 13.43 -12.06 8.26
CA GLY A 342 12.67 -10.81 8.48
C GLY A 342 12.09 -10.21 7.21
N ILE A 343 12.65 -10.53 6.04
CA ILE A 343 12.07 -10.11 4.76
C ILE A 343 10.77 -10.87 4.54
N HIS A 344 10.76 -12.20 4.61
CA HIS A 344 9.52 -12.97 4.44
C HIS A 344 8.73 -13.02 5.75
N THR A 345 7.55 -12.41 5.75
CA THR A 345 6.68 -12.36 6.94
C THR A 345 5.78 -13.60 6.98
N TYR A 346 5.05 -13.86 5.89
CA TYR A 346 4.10 -14.98 5.78
C TYR A 346 4.19 -15.72 4.44
N ALA A 347 3.94 -17.03 4.48
CA ALA A 347 3.56 -17.83 3.33
C ALA A 347 2.14 -18.35 3.51
N CYS A 348 1.32 -18.23 2.48
CA CYS A 348 -0.11 -18.44 2.59
C CYS A 348 -0.65 -19.41 1.55
N CYS A 349 -1.65 -20.18 1.94
CA CYS A 349 -2.42 -21.04 1.05
C CYS A 349 -3.90 -20.69 1.10
N THR A 350 -4.47 -20.32 -0.04
CA THR A 350 -5.93 -20.13 -0.15
C THR A 350 -6.59 -21.46 -0.46
N VAL A 351 -7.69 -21.78 0.20
CA VAL A 351 -8.48 -22.98 -0.04
C VAL A 351 -9.84 -22.55 -0.59
N LYS A 352 -10.05 -22.81 -1.88
CA LYS A 352 -11.26 -22.42 -2.60
C LYS A 352 -11.63 -23.47 -3.66
N PRO A 353 -12.91 -23.56 -4.04
CA PRO A 353 -13.36 -24.39 -5.15
C PRO A 353 -12.57 -24.09 -6.42
N GLY A 354 -12.12 -25.12 -7.12
CA GLY A 354 -11.34 -24.97 -8.35
C GLY A 354 -9.86 -24.64 -8.14
N GLY A 355 -9.33 -24.75 -6.92
CA GLY A 355 -7.89 -24.75 -6.61
C GLY A 355 -7.39 -23.50 -5.90
N GLY A 356 -6.42 -23.71 -5.00
CA GLY A 356 -5.83 -22.66 -4.18
C GLY A 356 -4.78 -21.81 -4.88
N ASP A 357 -4.49 -20.63 -4.33
CA ASP A 357 -3.36 -19.78 -4.71
C ASP A 357 -2.37 -19.71 -3.55
N ILE A 358 -1.08 -19.59 -3.87
CA ILE A 358 -0.05 -19.33 -2.86
C ILE A 358 0.26 -17.84 -2.87
N SER A 359 0.39 -17.26 -1.68
CA SER A 359 0.81 -15.87 -1.54
C SER A 359 1.96 -15.75 -0.56
N LEU A 360 2.94 -14.93 -0.90
CA LEU A 360 4.13 -14.68 -0.11
C LEU A 360 4.16 -13.21 0.26
N TYR A 361 4.37 -12.91 1.54
CA TYR A 361 4.34 -11.56 2.09
C TYR A 361 5.74 -11.13 2.53
N TYR A 362 6.04 -9.86 2.35
CA TYR A 362 7.37 -9.30 2.54
C TYR A 362 7.33 -7.99 3.31
N SER A 363 8.21 -7.85 4.31
CA SER A 363 8.57 -6.54 4.85
C SER A 363 9.65 -5.90 3.96
N PRO A 364 9.50 -4.62 3.58
CA PRO A 364 10.58 -3.84 2.98
C PRO A 364 11.80 -3.69 3.92
N GLU A 365 11.59 -3.93 5.21
CA GLU A 365 12.48 -3.62 6.32
C GLU A 365 13.01 -2.18 6.24
N ALA A 366 12.11 -1.20 6.12
CA ALA A 366 12.50 0.19 5.88
C ALA A 366 13.40 0.74 7.00
N PHE A 367 13.20 0.27 8.22
CA PHE A 367 13.96 0.66 9.41
C PHE A 367 15.13 -0.28 9.72
N ALA A 368 15.47 -1.21 8.83
CA ALA A 368 16.65 -2.05 8.97
C ALA A 368 17.92 -1.20 9.16
N PRO A 369 18.81 -1.54 10.11
CA PRO A 369 20.08 -0.83 10.31
C PRO A 369 20.88 -0.65 9.03
N GLU A 370 20.86 -1.64 8.14
CA GLU A 370 21.58 -1.65 6.87
C GLU A 370 21.09 -0.55 5.91
N ARG A 371 19.81 -0.16 5.98
CA ARG A 371 19.25 0.96 5.19
C ARG A 371 19.57 2.31 5.81
N ILE A 372 19.53 2.41 7.14
CA ILE A 372 19.79 3.66 7.89
C ILE A 372 21.27 4.05 7.80
N VAL A 373 22.18 3.09 7.93
CA VAL A 373 23.62 3.32 7.79
C VAL A 373 23.98 3.75 6.36
N GLY A 374 23.35 3.15 5.34
CA GLY A 374 23.53 3.56 3.95
C GLY A 374 23.09 5.00 3.67
N LEU A 375 21.98 5.44 4.27
CA LEU A 375 21.53 6.84 4.20
C LEU A 375 22.50 7.80 4.89
N ARG A 376 23.01 7.44 6.07
CA ARG A 376 24.04 8.25 6.76
C ARG A 376 25.35 8.28 5.99
N ALA A 377 25.79 7.18 5.39
CA ALA A 377 27.00 7.12 4.58
C ALA A 377 26.86 7.89 3.26
N ALA A 378 25.68 7.89 2.62
CA ALA A 378 25.39 8.69 1.43
C ALA A 378 25.26 10.20 1.73
N LEU A 379 24.89 10.56 2.96
CA LEU A 379 24.78 11.95 3.44
C LEU A 379 26.06 12.45 4.13
N MET A 380 27.04 11.59 4.38
CA MET A 380 28.36 11.98 4.88
C MET A 380 29.23 12.40 3.69
N PRO A 381 29.84 13.61 3.70
CA PRO A 381 30.80 13.97 2.68
C PRO A 381 31.98 12.99 2.73
N SER A 382 32.37 12.47 1.56
CA SER A 382 33.51 11.57 1.41
C SER A 382 34.73 12.11 2.16
N PRO A 383 35.47 11.29 2.92
CA PRO A 383 36.68 11.76 3.56
C PRO A 383 37.70 12.14 2.50
N SER A 384 38.13 13.40 2.55
CA SER A 384 39.30 14.01 1.90
C SER A 384 39.32 14.09 0.36
N GLY A 385 39.16 15.32 -0.15
CA GLY A 385 39.90 15.80 -1.33
C GLY A 385 39.11 16.48 -2.44
N ALA A 386 37.79 16.27 -2.55
CA ALA A 386 37.01 16.89 -3.62
C ALA A 386 36.58 18.32 -3.23
N ARG A 387 37.01 19.30 -4.03
CA ARG A 387 36.58 20.70 -3.91
C ARG A 387 35.06 20.76 -4.10
N PRO A 388 34.32 21.57 -3.32
CA PRO A 388 32.89 21.78 -3.57
C PRO A 388 32.66 22.19 -5.03
N PRO A 389 31.58 21.73 -5.67
CA PRO A 389 31.31 22.06 -7.07
C PRO A 389 31.31 23.57 -7.23
N SER A 390 32.13 24.04 -8.17
CA SER A 390 32.17 25.45 -8.51
C SER A 390 30.86 25.88 -9.17
N LEU A 391 30.61 27.19 -9.25
CA LEU A 391 29.46 27.72 -9.99
C LEU A 391 29.43 27.19 -11.44
N ALA A 392 30.60 26.93 -12.03
CA ALA A 392 30.74 26.34 -13.36
C ALA A 392 30.31 24.86 -13.42
N ASP A 393 30.54 24.08 -12.35
CA ASP A 393 30.10 22.68 -12.27
C ASP A 393 28.58 22.58 -12.10
N ALA A 394 28.00 23.48 -11.29
CA ALA A 394 26.55 23.60 -11.15
C ALA A 394 25.88 24.06 -12.46
N GLN A 395 26.51 24.98 -13.19
CA GLN A 395 26.05 25.41 -14.52
C GLN A 395 26.11 24.27 -15.54
N ASN A 396 27.18 23.47 -15.56
CA ASN A 396 27.29 22.30 -16.46
C ASN A 396 26.22 21.23 -16.18
N ILE A 397 25.91 20.94 -14.91
CA ILE A 397 24.86 19.98 -14.54
C ILE A 397 23.47 20.51 -14.96
N ALA A 398 23.22 21.81 -14.78
CA ALA A 398 21.99 22.45 -15.26
C ALA A 398 21.89 22.43 -16.79
N SER A 399 23.00 22.65 -17.52
CA SER A 399 23.04 22.54 -18.98
C SER A 399 22.78 21.12 -19.49
N LEU A 400 23.25 20.09 -18.78
CA LEU A 400 22.98 18.68 -19.08
C LEU A 400 21.50 18.33 -18.87
N TRP A 401 20.88 18.84 -17.80
CA TRP A 401 19.44 18.69 -17.57
C TRP A 401 18.59 19.41 -18.63
N VAL A 402 19.03 20.58 -19.10
CA VAL A 402 18.36 21.31 -20.20
C VAL A 402 18.52 20.59 -21.54
N GLN A 403 19.65 19.90 -21.79
CA GLN A 403 19.79 19.05 -22.98
C GLN A 403 18.86 17.83 -22.94
N GLU A 404 18.75 17.14 -21.80
CA GLU A 404 17.83 15.99 -21.65
C GLU A 404 16.35 16.40 -21.71
N TRP A 405 15.97 17.53 -21.10
CA TRP A 405 14.60 18.04 -21.17
C TRP A 405 14.26 18.68 -22.52
N GLY A 406 15.21 19.33 -23.18
CA GLY A 406 15.05 19.88 -24.53
C GLY A 406 14.87 18.81 -25.61
N LEU A 407 15.37 17.59 -25.37
CA LEU A 407 15.12 16.42 -26.23
C LEU A 407 13.71 15.83 -26.03
N LEU A 408 13.13 15.96 -24.84
CA LEU A 408 11.77 15.46 -24.51
C LEU A 408 10.66 16.38 -25.02
N VAL A 409 10.94 17.66 -25.23
CA VAL A 409 9.97 18.67 -25.68
C VAL A 409 10.54 19.34 -26.93
N GLY A 410 10.51 18.66 -28.08
CA GLY A 410 11.16 19.11 -29.31
C GLY A 410 10.93 20.60 -29.64
N GLY A 411 11.94 21.43 -29.36
CA GLY A 411 11.92 22.87 -29.59
C GLY A 411 13.33 23.47 -29.40
N LYS A 412 13.76 24.35 -30.32
CA LYS A 412 15.12 24.90 -30.39
C LYS A 412 15.51 25.72 -29.16
N GLN A 413 16.78 25.54 -28.77
CA GLN A 413 17.53 26.32 -27.78
C GLN A 413 17.59 27.79 -28.19
N ASP A 414 17.10 28.69 -27.32
CA ASP A 414 17.56 30.08 -27.18
C ASP A 414 16.89 30.68 -25.93
N ALA A 415 17.59 30.66 -24.79
CA ALA A 415 17.20 31.37 -23.57
C ALA A 415 18.46 31.94 -22.90
N ASP A 416 18.65 33.25 -23.00
CA ASP A 416 19.71 33.98 -22.31
C ASP A 416 19.33 34.23 -20.85
N PHE A 417 20.26 33.98 -19.91
CA PHE A 417 20.09 34.27 -18.48
C PHE A 417 21.18 35.23 -17.97
N CYS A 418 20.75 36.32 -17.30
CA CYS A 418 21.63 37.19 -16.50
C CYS A 418 21.37 36.96 -15.01
N PHE A 419 22.43 36.76 -14.22
CA PHE A 419 22.37 36.61 -12.76
C PHE A 419 22.77 37.92 -12.07
N ALA A 420 22.00 38.34 -11.05
CA ALA A 420 22.37 39.46 -10.19
C ALA A 420 23.42 39.04 -9.14
N PRO A 421 24.34 39.93 -8.70
CA PRO A 421 25.60 39.49 -8.09
C PRO A 421 25.55 39.01 -6.63
N ASP A 422 24.44 39.17 -5.88
CA ASP A 422 24.48 39.06 -4.42
C ASP A 422 23.40 38.14 -3.81
N CYS A 423 23.31 36.88 -4.24
CA CYS A 423 22.47 35.87 -3.55
C CYS A 423 23.31 34.72 -2.98
N CYS A 424 23.22 34.52 -1.66
CA CYS A 424 23.89 33.44 -0.94
C CYS A 424 23.23 32.07 -1.22
N LEU A 425 24.08 31.04 -1.30
CA LEU A 425 23.82 29.68 -1.77
C LEU A 425 22.90 28.80 -0.87
N ARG A 426 22.14 29.36 0.06
CA ARG A 426 21.27 28.58 0.99
C ARG A 426 19.79 28.55 0.62
N ASP A 427 19.34 29.33 -0.36
CA ASP A 427 17.91 29.45 -0.70
C ASP A 427 17.54 28.96 -2.12
N LEU A 428 18.43 28.25 -2.81
CA LEU A 428 18.12 27.68 -4.13
C LEU A 428 17.63 26.24 -4.01
N LEU A 429 16.31 26.07 -4.04
CA LEU A 429 15.59 25.01 -4.78
C LEU A 429 14.07 25.26 -4.65
N VAL A 430 13.60 26.32 -5.29
CA VAL A 430 12.17 26.50 -5.62
C VAL A 430 12.10 26.78 -7.12
N PHE A 431 11.69 25.78 -7.90
CA PHE A 431 11.39 25.96 -9.31
C PHE A 431 9.98 26.58 -9.43
N SER A 432 9.92 27.84 -9.85
CA SER A 432 8.67 28.51 -10.28
C SER A 432 8.75 28.79 -11.78
N PRO A 433 7.79 28.34 -12.59
CA PRO A 433 7.59 28.89 -13.92
C PRO A 433 6.76 30.16 -13.77
N THR A 434 7.39 31.28 -13.41
CA THR A 434 6.68 32.56 -13.35
C THR A 434 6.49 33.08 -14.78
N PHE A 435 5.29 32.93 -15.34
CA PHE A 435 4.89 33.69 -16.52
C PHE A 435 4.79 35.17 -16.13
N ARG A 436 5.81 35.98 -16.43
CA ARG A 436 5.66 37.44 -16.46
C ARG A 436 4.89 37.81 -17.73
N MET A 437 3.67 38.32 -17.57
CA MET A 437 3.07 39.15 -18.62
C MET A 437 3.90 40.42 -18.73
N LEU A 438 4.74 40.51 -19.76
CA LEU A 438 5.21 41.80 -20.25
C LEU A 438 4.12 42.35 -21.18
N GLU A 439 3.60 43.52 -20.85
CA GLU A 439 2.77 44.32 -21.72
C GLU A 439 3.48 44.55 -23.05
N GLY A 440 2.85 44.11 -24.15
CA GLY A 440 3.38 44.29 -25.49
C GLY A 440 2.60 43.44 -26.48
N ARG A 441 1.66 44.08 -27.19
CA ARG A 441 0.84 43.46 -28.23
C ARG A 441 1.72 42.83 -29.32
N ASP A 442 1.19 41.74 -29.89
CA ASP A 442 1.53 41.13 -31.17
C ASP A 442 2.88 40.40 -31.27
N LYS A 443 2.89 39.09 -30.92
CA LYS A 443 3.68 38.06 -31.67
C LYS A 443 3.50 36.57 -31.31
N VAL A 444 2.61 36.18 -30.38
CA VAL A 444 2.50 34.75 -29.96
C VAL A 444 1.46 33.92 -30.75
N VAL A 445 0.73 34.50 -31.70
CA VAL A 445 -0.45 33.84 -32.31
C VAL A 445 -0.14 32.74 -33.35
N ARG A 446 1.10 32.49 -33.76
CA ARG A 446 1.36 31.53 -34.88
C ARG A 446 1.81 30.11 -34.52
N HIS A 447 2.15 29.79 -33.27
CA HIS A 447 2.68 28.45 -32.94
C HIS A 447 1.69 27.47 -32.28
N LEU A 448 0.48 27.92 -31.92
CA LEU A 448 -0.52 27.05 -31.28
C LEU A 448 -1.50 26.35 -32.23
N HIS A 449 -1.44 26.64 -33.53
CA HIS A 449 -2.34 26.03 -34.50
C HIS A 449 -1.98 24.58 -34.91
N SER A 450 -0.81 24.08 -34.51
CA SER A 450 -0.35 22.74 -34.90
C SER A 450 -0.67 21.62 -33.89
N ALA A 451 -1.11 21.95 -32.67
CA ALA A 451 -1.31 20.95 -31.60
C ALA A 451 -2.80 20.63 -31.30
N SER A 452 -3.74 21.09 -32.13
CA SER A 452 -5.17 21.11 -31.82
C SER A 452 -6.01 20.06 -32.55
N ARG A 453 -5.69 18.76 -32.41
CA ARG A 453 -6.55 17.69 -32.95
C ARG A 453 -7.02 16.61 -31.99
N THR A 454 -6.81 16.72 -30.67
CA THR A 454 -7.45 15.78 -29.73
C THR A 454 -7.96 16.47 -28.45
N PHE A 455 -9.24 16.24 -28.17
CA PHE A 455 -9.99 16.72 -26.99
C PHE A 455 -9.35 16.32 -25.64
N ARG A 456 -8.44 15.32 -25.64
CA ARG A 456 -7.65 14.88 -24.47
C ARG A 456 -6.56 15.88 -24.03
N GLY A 457 -5.94 16.62 -24.96
CA GLY A 457 -4.86 17.56 -24.62
C GLY A 457 -5.33 18.75 -23.77
N PHE A 458 -6.53 19.25 -24.03
CA PHE A 458 -7.12 20.37 -23.29
C PHE A 458 -7.47 20.01 -21.83
N ARG A 459 -7.91 18.78 -21.56
CA ARG A 459 -8.18 18.29 -20.20
C ARG A 459 -6.90 18.12 -19.38
N ILE A 460 -5.82 17.67 -20.01
CA ILE A 460 -4.53 17.47 -19.36
C ILE A 460 -3.92 18.83 -18.99
N LEU A 461 -3.88 19.80 -19.91
CA LEU A 461 -3.37 21.13 -19.61
C LEU A 461 -4.22 21.86 -18.55
N GLY A 462 -5.54 21.78 -18.66
CA GLY A 462 -6.46 22.39 -17.68
C GLY A 462 -6.24 21.85 -16.26
N ASN A 463 -6.03 20.54 -16.12
CA ASN A 463 -5.80 19.91 -14.82
C ASN A 463 -4.39 20.15 -14.26
N ILE A 464 -3.37 20.31 -15.12
CA ILE A 464 -2.01 20.67 -14.70
C ILE A 464 -1.97 22.09 -14.15
N VAL A 465 -2.64 23.04 -14.84
CA VAL A 465 -2.75 24.43 -14.37
C VAL A 465 -3.56 24.50 -13.07
N LEU A 466 -4.66 23.74 -12.95
CA LEU A 466 -5.46 23.69 -11.72
C LEU A 466 -4.63 23.13 -10.54
N LYS A 467 -3.86 22.06 -10.76
CA LYS A 467 -3.00 21.46 -9.73
C LYS A 467 -1.85 22.39 -9.30
N ALA A 468 -1.24 23.12 -10.25
CA ALA A 468 -0.19 24.09 -9.94
C ALA A 468 -0.71 25.25 -9.07
N VAL A 469 -1.88 25.82 -9.42
CA VAL A 469 -2.51 26.91 -8.66
C VAL A 469 -2.95 26.44 -7.26
N THR A 470 -3.51 25.24 -7.14
CA THR A 470 -3.94 24.71 -5.83
C THR A 470 -2.73 24.44 -4.91
N CYS A 471 -1.62 23.97 -5.47
CA CYS A 471 -0.40 23.65 -4.72
C CYS A 471 0.36 24.91 -4.25
N GLU A 472 0.43 25.96 -5.08
CA GLU A 472 0.99 27.26 -4.66
C GLU A 472 0.16 27.93 -3.57
N LEU A 473 -1.18 27.85 -3.62
CA LEU A 473 -2.03 28.41 -2.58
C LEU A 473 -1.84 27.70 -1.22
N SER A 474 -1.65 26.38 -1.22
CA SER A 474 -1.33 25.61 0.00
C SER A 474 0.05 25.92 0.58
N LEU A 475 1.03 26.26 -0.28
CA LEU A 475 2.37 26.68 0.14
C LEU A 475 2.40 28.10 0.73
N ILE A 476 1.49 28.98 0.28
CA ILE A 476 1.35 30.36 0.77
C ILE A 476 0.53 30.42 2.09
N GLN A 477 -0.36 29.44 2.35
CA GLN A 477 -1.18 29.35 3.57
C GLN A 477 -0.38 29.32 4.89
N GLY A 478 0.93 29.08 4.84
CA GLY A 478 1.81 29.16 6.02
C GLY A 478 2.27 30.58 6.40
N ARG A 479 1.99 31.63 5.60
CA ARG A 479 2.62 32.96 5.79
C ARG A 479 1.72 34.20 5.65
N MET A 480 0.40 34.09 5.40
CA MET A 480 -0.52 35.25 5.27
C MET A 480 -1.97 34.91 5.72
N PRO A 481 -2.86 35.89 6.03
CA PRO A 481 -4.22 35.61 6.50
C PRO A 481 -5.04 34.78 5.50
N LEU A 482 -6.01 34.01 5.99
CA LEU A 482 -6.81 33.03 5.24
C LEU A 482 -7.58 33.68 4.08
N TRP A 483 -7.25 33.28 2.84
CA TRP A 483 -8.04 33.57 1.64
C TRP A 483 -8.77 32.28 1.23
N GLU A 484 -10.08 32.36 1.02
CA GLU A 484 -10.90 31.25 0.52
C GLU A 484 -11.25 31.45 -0.95
N VAL A 485 -11.11 30.38 -1.74
CA VAL A 485 -11.54 30.35 -3.14
C VAL A 485 -13.03 30.07 -3.18
N HIS A 486 -13.83 31.06 -3.58
CA HIS A 486 -15.28 30.93 -3.60
C HIS A 486 -15.80 30.33 -4.91
N SER A 487 -15.21 30.68 -6.06
CA SER A 487 -15.61 30.13 -7.35
C SER A 487 -14.45 30.11 -8.36
N ILE A 488 -14.49 29.14 -9.26
CA ILE A 488 -13.59 29.05 -10.42
C ILE A 488 -14.47 28.86 -11.66
N SER A 489 -14.27 29.70 -12.67
CA SER A 489 -14.98 29.62 -13.96
C SER A 489 -14.02 29.70 -15.13
N LEU A 490 -14.41 29.06 -16.24
CA LEU A 490 -13.67 29.10 -17.50
C LEU A 490 -14.45 29.98 -18.48
N ILE A 491 -13.90 31.11 -18.87
CA ILE A 491 -14.52 32.07 -19.80
C ILE A 491 -13.49 32.41 -20.87
N ASP A 492 -13.85 32.26 -22.15
CA ASP A 492 -13.00 32.63 -23.30
C ASP A 492 -11.55 32.10 -23.22
N ASN A 493 -11.39 30.80 -22.91
CA ASN A 493 -10.08 30.14 -22.73
C ASN A 493 -9.21 30.74 -21.61
N SER A 494 -9.80 31.49 -20.68
CA SER A 494 -9.16 32.02 -19.49
C SER A 494 -9.80 31.45 -18.22
N ILE A 495 -8.97 31.15 -17.22
CA ILE A 495 -9.45 30.73 -15.89
C ILE A 495 -9.65 32.00 -15.06
N ARG A 496 -10.87 32.23 -14.60
CA ARG A 496 -11.17 33.25 -13.58
C ARG A 496 -11.40 32.59 -12.24
N MET A 497 -10.69 33.07 -11.23
CA MET A 497 -10.83 32.63 -9.84
C MET A 497 -11.29 33.82 -8.99
N GLN A 498 -12.34 33.62 -8.19
CA GLN A 498 -12.77 34.59 -7.18
C GLN A 498 -12.30 34.12 -5.81
N ILE A 499 -11.52 34.97 -5.14
CA ILE A 499 -11.02 34.75 -3.77
C ILE A 499 -11.51 35.86 -2.85
N TYR A 500 -11.85 35.49 -1.62
CA TYR A 500 -12.22 36.41 -0.55
C TYR A 500 -11.27 36.23 0.62
N GLN A 501 -10.96 37.32 1.31
CA GLN A 501 -10.26 37.27 2.58
C GLN A 501 -11.29 36.91 3.66
N SER A 502 -11.10 35.79 4.37
CA SER A 502 -11.98 35.43 5.49
C SER A 502 -11.79 36.47 6.61
N ALA A 503 -12.90 37.03 7.11
CA ALA A 503 -12.88 37.94 8.25
C ALA A 503 -12.41 37.24 9.53
#